data_AF-A0A7X7HS29-F1
#
_entry.id   AF-A0A7X7HS29-F1
#
_cell.length_a   1.000
_cell.length_b   1.000
_cell.length_c   1.000
_cell.angle_alpha   90.00
_cell.angle_beta   90.00
_cell.angle_gamma   90.00
#
_symmetry.space_group_name_H-M   'P 1'
#
loop_
_entity.id
_entity.type
_entity.pdbx_description
1 polymer ?
#
loop_
_entity_poly.entity_id
_entity_poly.type
_entity_poly.pdbx_seq_one_letter_code
_entity_poly.pdbx_strand_id
1 'polypeptide(L)'
;MTVRRRSIEVPPWLRAAGPAIAVLVVQLVFFPVSAGAWLQGLVIGLLNALVVLGMMLVYRANRVLNLAQASIGALPAALGIGIFLFGGPGFAVAGWLGAAAGVVAGLAVAVLGRTEPARAVVAGLASAVAVVVLVSVLGEAGYFGGLVIGLVASVVVGLAIDLIVVRRFREAPRLVLTVATIGLAQFLAVGSLLIPRLWGSGELVAPNKPFQMPGSFEFDIGTTVFHLDE
;
A
#
# COMPACT_ATOMS: atom_id res chain seq x y z
N MET A 1 -28.65 54.57 24.54
CA MET A 1 -27.33 54.10 24.06
C MET A 1 -27.54 52.91 23.14
N THR A 2 -27.50 53.10 21.82
CA THR A 2 -27.65 52.02 20.83
C THR A 2 -26.28 51.42 20.53
N VAL A 3 -26.04 50.19 21.01
CA VAL A 3 -24.81 49.44 20.72
C VAL A 3 -24.83 49.03 19.25
N ARG A 4 -24.04 49.74 18.41
CA ARG A 4 -23.85 49.40 17.00
C ARG A 4 -23.04 48.10 16.91
N ARG A 5 -23.71 46.95 16.84
CA ARG A 5 -23.04 45.67 16.53
C ARG A 5 -22.40 45.79 15.15
N ARG A 6 -21.08 45.94 15.09
CA ARG A 6 -20.31 45.69 13.87
C ARG A 6 -20.37 44.18 13.61
N SER A 7 -21.31 43.75 12.78
CA SER A 7 -21.24 42.41 12.19
C SER A 7 -20.07 42.42 11.22
N ILE A 8 -18.95 41.84 11.62
CA ILE A 8 -17.86 41.54 10.69
C ILE A 8 -18.44 40.53 9.71
N GLU A 9 -18.72 40.98 8.49
CA GLU A 9 -19.18 40.13 7.40
C GLU A 9 -18.01 39.26 6.95
N VAL A 10 -17.80 38.16 7.67
CA VAL A 10 -16.77 37.19 7.29
C VAL A 10 -17.21 36.54 5.99
N PRO A 11 -16.43 36.64 4.90
CA PRO A 11 -16.77 36.02 3.64
C PRO A 11 -17.04 34.52 3.82
N PRO A 12 -18.01 33.92 3.09
CA PRO A 12 -18.37 32.51 3.26
C PRO A 12 -17.17 31.57 3.14
N TRP A 13 -16.25 31.87 2.22
CA TRP A 13 -15.02 31.10 2.01
C TRP A 13 -14.05 31.19 3.19
N LEU A 14 -14.01 32.32 3.91
CA LEU A 14 -13.14 32.50 5.07
C LEU A 14 -13.64 31.72 6.29
N ARG A 15 -14.94 31.42 6.37
CA ARG A 15 -15.49 30.54 7.41
C ARG A 15 -15.18 29.07 7.14
N ALA A 16 -15.12 28.69 5.86
CA ALA A 16 -14.80 27.31 5.45
C ALA A 16 -13.28 27.04 5.46
N ALA A 17 -12.48 27.99 4.96
CA ALA A 17 -11.03 27.84 4.83
C ALA A 17 -10.24 28.41 6.02
N GLY A 18 -10.85 29.30 6.82
CA GLY A 18 -10.21 29.93 7.98
C GLY A 18 -9.58 28.94 8.96
N PRO A 19 -10.25 27.83 9.33
CA PRO A 19 -9.64 26.82 10.20
C PRO A 19 -8.40 26.16 9.57
N ALA A 20 -8.47 25.83 8.27
CA ALA A 20 -7.35 25.21 7.57
C ALA A 20 -6.16 26.18 7.43
N ILE A 21 -6.42 27.44 7.10
CA ILE A 21 -5.39 28.49 7.00
C ILE A 21 -4.74 28.74 8.36
N ALA A 22 -5.54 28.79 9.44
CA ALA A 22 -5.00 28.96 10.79
C ALA A 22 -4.07 27.81 11.18
N VAL A 23 -4.43 26.56 10.86
CA VAL A 23 -3.56 25.40 11.07
C VAL A 23 -2.26 25.52 10.29
N LEU A 24 -2.32 25.91 9.01
CA LEU A 24 -1.12 26.09 8.18
C LEU A 24 -0.20 27.17 8.73
N VAL A 25 -0.75 28.31 9.17
CA VAL A 25 0.04 29.41 9.76
C VAL A 25 0.70 28.96 11.07
N VAL A 26 -0.04 28.29 11.95
CA VAL A 26 0.52 27.74 13.20
C VAL A 26 1.60 26.71 12.89
N GLN A 27 1.37 25.83 11.93
CA GLN A 27 2.35 24.84 11.48
C GLN A 27 3.62 25.51 10.96
N LEU A 28 3.52 26.49 10.05
CA LEU A 28 4.67 27.17 9.45
C LEU A 28 5.52 27.95 10.48
N VAL A 29 4.88 28.52 11.51
CA VAL A 29 5.56 29.32 12.54
C VAL A 29 6.23 28.44 13.59
N PHE A 30 5.55 27.39 14.07
CA PHE A 30 6.05 26.55 15.16
C PHE A 30 6.81 25.31 14.68
N PHE A 31 6.55 24.84 13.46
CA PHE A 31 7.09 23.62 12.88
C PHE A 31 7.50 23.84 11.42
N PRO A 32 8.62 24.53 11.16
CA PRO A 32 9.09 24.75 9.80
C PRO A 32 9.36 23.41 9.11
N VAL A 33 8.63 23.14 8.03
CA VAL A 33 8.72 21.90 7.25
C VAL A 33 9.61 22.14 6.03
N SER A 34 10.52 21.21 5.73
CA SER A 34 11.37 21.29 4.54
C SER A 34 10.55 21.27 3.24
N ALA A 35 11.08 21.89 2.18
CA ALA A 35 10.42 21.88 0.86
C ALA A 35 10.21 20.44 0.34
N GLY A 36 11.14 19.52 0.66
CA GLY A 36 11.01 18.10 0.33
C GLY A 36 9.79 17.43 0.96
N ALA A 37 9.49 17.71 2.23
CA ALA A 37 8.31 17.17 2.90
C ALA A 37 6.99 17.73 2.34
N TRP A 38 6.98 19.00 1.90
CA TRP A 38 5.83 19.54 1.14
C TRP A 38 5.63 18.84 -0.19
N LEU A 39 6.71 18.62 -0.95
CA LEU A 39 6.67 17.92 -2.22
C LEU A 39 6.20 16.46 -2.04
N GLN A 40 6.73 15.75 -1.04
CA GLN A 40 6.30 14.41 -0.69
C GLN A 40 4.81 14.37 -0.33
N GLY A 41 4.34 15.29 0.51
CA GLY A 41 2.92 15.41 0.87
C GLY A 41 2.03 15.66 -0.35
N LEU A 42 2.46 16.51 -1.28
CA LEU A 42 1.78 16.75 -2.54
C LEU A 42 1.72 15.47 -3.40
N VAL A 43 2.84 14.76 -3.56
CA VAL A 43 2.93 13.53 -4.33
C VAL A 43 2.01 12.45 -3.74
N ILE A 44 2.08 12.22 -2.42
CA ILE A 44 1.21 11.27 -1.72
C ILE A 44 -0.27 11.67 -1.88
N GLY A 45 -0.57 12.97 -1.80
CA GLY A 45 -1.92 13.49 -2.01
C GLY A 45 -2.43 13.24 -3.44
N LEU A 46 -1.62 13.52 -4.46
CA LEU A 46 -1.96 13.31 -5.86
C LEU A 46 -2.13 11.81 -6.19
N LEU A 47 -1.26 10.95 -5.66
CA LEU A 47 -1.38 9.50 -5.82
C LEU A 47 -2.70 8.99 -5.22
N ASN A 48 -3.04 9.41 -4.01
CA ASN A 48 -4.32 9.04 -3.40
C ASN A 48 -5.52 9.64 -4.15
N ALA A 49 -5.39 10.87 -4.67
CA ALA A 49 -6.43 11.50 -5.49
C ALA A 49 -6.66 10.71 -6.80
N LEU A 50 -5.61 10.19 -7.43
CA LEU A 50 -5.72 9.32 -8.61
C LEU A 50 -6.45 8.01 -8.27
N VAL A 51 -6.18 7.41 -7.11
CA VAL A 51 -6.91 6.23 -6.63
C VAL A 51 -8.39 6.54 -6.46
N VAL A 52 -8.74 7.67 -5.82
CA VAL A 52 -10.13 8.12 -5.65
C VAL A 52 -10.79 8.42 -7.00
N LEU A 53 -10.08 9.03 -7.93
CA LEU A 53 -10.57 9.29 -9.28
C LEU A 53 -10.91 7.99 -10.00
N GLY A 54 -10.04 6.98 -9.93
CA GLY A 54 -10.32 5.63 -10.44
C GLY A 54 -11.56 5.02 -9.81
N MET A 55 -11.69 5.08 -8.48
CA MET A 55 -12.89 4.62 -7.77
C MET A 55 -14.15 5.39 -8.20
N MET A 56 -14.05 6.70 -8.47
CA MET A 56 -15.17 7.52 -8.92
C MET A 56 -15.60 7.18 -10.36
N LEU A 57 -14.66 6.88 -11.26
CA LEU A 57 -14.96 6.37 -12.59
C LEU A 57 -15.71 5.03 -12.52
N VAL A 58 -15.29 4.13 -11.62
CA VAL A 58 -15.99 2.85 -11.38
C VAL A 58 -17.39 3.07 -10.82
N TYR A 59 -17.55 3.98 -9.86
CA TYR A 59 -18.87 4.35 -9.33
C TYR A 59 -19.76 4.93 -10.42
N ARG A 60 -19.24 5.78 -11.30
CA ARG A 60 -20.02 6.33 -12.41
C ARG A 60 -20.53 5.25 -13.36
N ALA A 61 -19.72 4.22 -13.63
CA ALA A 61 -20.09 3.11 -14.51
C ALA A 61 -21.07 2.12 -13.85
N ASN A 62 -20.88 1.80 -12.56
CA ASN A 62 -21.58 0.68 -11.91
C ASN A 62 -22.51 1.08 -10.75
N ARG A 63 -22.54 2.37 -10.36
CA ARG A 63 -23.27 2.94 -9.21
C ARG A 63 -23.02 2.26 -7.85
N VAL A 64 -22.01 1.40 -7.77
CA VAL A 64 -21.58 0.70 -6.55
C VAL A 64 -20.12 1.03 -6.32
N LEU A 65 -19.80 1.44 -5.09
CA LEU A 65 -18.46 1.83 -4.67
C LEU A 65 -17.89 0.79 -3.71
N ASN A 66 -16.71 0.25 -4.02
CA ASN A 66 -15.97 -0.61 -3.10
C ASN A 66 -14.81 0.17 -2.47
N LEU A 67 -15.01 0.64 -1.24
CA LEU A 67 -14.00 1.39 -0.49
C LEU A 67 -12.79 0.54 -0.07
N ALA A 68 -12.93 -0.77 -0.05
CA ALA A 68 -11.85 -1.68 0.33
C ALA A 68 -10.71 -1.72 -0.69
N GLN A 69 -10.99 -1.38 -1.96
CA GLN A 69 -10.04 -1.50 -3.06
C GLN A 69 -8.76 -0.70 -2.81
N ALA A 70 -8.87 0.50 -2.24
CA ALA A 70 -7.70 1.34 -1.95
C ALA A 70 -6.74 0.71 -0.92
N SER A 71 -7.27 -0.09 0.01
CA SER A 71 -6.50 -0.66 1.13
C SER A 71 -6.00 -2.09 0.89
N ILE A 72 -6.54 -2.84 -0.08
CA ILE A 72 -6.15 -4.24 -0.32
C ILE A 72 -4.67 -4.37 -0.72
N GLY A 73 -4.11 -3.36 -1.40
CA GLY A 73 -2.70 -3.33 -1.80
C GLY A 73 -1.70 -3.00 -0.67
N ALA A 74 -2.17 -2.59 0.52
CA ALA A 74 -1.29 -2.13 1.58
C ALA A 74 -0.35 -3.22 2.09
N LEU A 75 -0.85 -4.44 2.26
CA LEU A 75 -0.07 -5.57 2.78
C LEU A 75 1.10 -5.96 1.86
N PRO A 76 0.90 -6.26 0.55
CA PRO A 76 2.02 -6.59 -0.32
C PRO A 76 2.97 -5.41 -0.57
N ALA A 77 2.47 -4.16 -0.55
CA ALA A 77 3.33 -2.97 -0.63
C ALA A 77 4.26 -2.87 0.59
N ALA A 78 3.71 -3.04 1.79
CA ALA A 78 4.49 -3.04 3.02
C ALA A 78 5.50 -4.20 3.08
N LEU A 79 5.21 -5.36 2.48
CA LEU A 79 6.19 -6.44 2.34
C LEU A 79 7.35 -6.03 1.43
N GLY A 80 7.07 -5.45 0.25
CA GLY A 80 8.12 -4.97 -0.65
C GLY A 80 9.00 -3.89 -0.01
N ILE A 81 8.39 -2.95 0.70
CA ILE A 81 9.10 -1.93 1.49
C ILE A 81 9.93 -2.57 2.60
N GLY A 82 9.39 -3.55 3.32
CA GLY A 82 10.11 -4.27 4.37
C GLY A 82 11.37 -4.98 3.83
N ILE A 83 11.26 -5.65 2.69
CA ILE A 83 12.40 -6.28 2.01
C ILE A 83 13.43 -5.23 1.60
N PHE A 84 12.99 -4.10 1.05
CA PHE A 84 13.91 -3.04 0.64
C PHE A 84 14.68 -2.45 1.83
N LEU A 85 14.02 -2.22 2.96
CA LEU A 85 14.60 -1.52 4.12
C LEU A 85 15.41 -2.45 5.03
N PHE A 86 14.91 -3.67 5.24
CA PHE A 86 15.50 -4.65 6.17
C PHE A 86 16.26 -5.77 5.48
N GLY A 87 16.14 -5.93 4.16
CA GLY A 87 16.73 -7.03 3.40
C GLY A 87 15.93 -8.33 3.50
N GLY A 88 16.56 -9.43 3.09
CA GLY A 88 15.96 -10.75 3.08
C GLY A 88 15.48 -11.18 4.47
N PRO A 89 14.22 -11.64 4.62
CA PRO A 89 13.71 -12.11 5.90
C PRO A 89 14.37 -13.45 6.25
N GLY A 90 14.35 -13.80 7.53
CA GLY A 90 14.83 -15.11 7.97
C GLY A 90 14.10 -16.25 7.25
N PHE A 91 14.78 -17.39 7.07
CA PHE A 91 14.25 -18.56 6.36
C PHE A 91 12.89 -19.05 6.88
N ALA A 92 12.61 -18.89 8.17
CA ALA A 92 11.31 -19.22 8.74
C ALA A 92 10.18 -18.36 8.15
N VAL A 93 10.39 -17.05 8.01
CA VAL A 93 9.41 -16.11 7.44
C VAL A 93 9.27 -16.36 5.94
N ALA A 94 10.38 -16.56 5.22
CA ALA A 94 10.34 -16.93 3.81
C ALA A 94 9.55 -18.24 3.58
N GLY A 95 9.77 -19.24 4.44
CA GLY A 95 9.03 -20.51 4.45
C GLY A 95 7.52 -20.34 4.65
N TRP A 96 7.11 -19.50 5.61
CA TRP A 96 5.69 -19.19 5.83
C TRP A 96 5.04 -18.48 4.65
N LEU A 97 5.73 -17.49 4.07
CA LEU A 97 5.26 -16.78 2.87
C LEU A 97 5.15 -17.72 1.67
N GLY A 98 6.12 -18.61 1.50
CA GLY A 98 6.10 -19.65 0.48
C GLY A 98 4.93 -20.61 0.65
N ALA A 99 4.74 -21.17 1.84
CA ALA A 99 3.61 -22.05 2.13
C ALA A 99 2.26 -21.37 1.85
N ALA A 100 2.09 -20.11 2.28
CA ALA A 100 0.88 -19.35 2.02
C ALA A 100 0.64 -19.15 0.50
N ALA A 101 1.67 -18.76 -0.24
CA ALA A 101 1.59 -18.61 -1.70
C ALA A 101 1.30 -19.93 -2.41
N GLY A 102 1.89 -21.03 -1.94
CA GLY A 102 1.68 -22.37 -2.47
C GLY A 102 0.26 -22.87 -2.29
N VAL A 103 -0.32 -22.66 -1.11
CA VAL A 103 -1.73 -22.98 -0.87
C VAL A 103 -2.62 -22.17 -1.81
N VAL A 104 -2.36 -20.88 -1.96
CA VAL A 104 -3.15 -20.00 -2.84
C VAL A 104 -3.06 -20.43 -4.29
N ALA A 105 -1.86 -20.67 -4.82
CA ALA A 105 -1.65 -21.07 -6.20
C ALA A 105 -2.15 -22.50 -6.47
N GLY A 106 -1.97 -23.43 -5.51
CA GLY A 106 -2.54 -24.78 -5.61
C GLY A 106 -4.06 -24.76 -5.64
N LEU A 107 -4.70 -23.96 -4.77
CA LEU A 107 -6.14 -23.72 -4.81
C LEU A 107 -6.56 -23.03 -6.11
N ALA A 108 -5.77 -22.08 -6.60
CA ALA A 108 -6.03 -21.41 -7.87
C ALA A 108 -6.11 -22.42 -8.99
N VAL A 109 -5.11 -23.30 -9.10
CA VAL A 109 -5.06 -24.36 -10.12
C VAL A 109 -6.20 -25.36 -9.93
N ALA A 110 -6.51 -25.77 -8.69
CA ALA A 110 -7.61 -26.69 -8.40
C ALA A 110 -8.99 -26.12 -8.78
N VAL A 111 -9.21 -24.82 -8.59
CA VAL A 111 -10.51 -24.17 -8.82
C VAL A 111 -10.64 -23.64 -10.25
N LEU A 112 -9.55 -23.17 -10.87
CA LEU A 112 -9.54 -22.63 -12.23
C LEU A 112 -9.35 -23.71 -13.29
N GLY A 113 -8.37 -24.58 -13.08
CA GLY A 113 -8.13 -25.72 -13.95
C GLY A 113 -9.05 -26.83 -13.50
N ARG A 114 -9.91 -27.35 -14.39
CA ARG A 114 -10.56 -28.66 -14.20
C ARG A 114 -9.52 -29.78 -14.27
N THR A 115 -8.44 -29.66 -13.50
CA THR A 115 -7.25 -30.49 -13.53
C THR A 115 -7.32 -31.50 -12.39
N GLU A 116 -6.62 -32.61 -12.56
CA GLU A 116 -6.46 -33.61 -11.51
C GLU A 116 -5.89 -32.99 -10.23
N PRO A 117 -6.34 -33.44 -9.04
CA PRO A 117 -5.90 -32.89 -7.76
C PRO A 117 -4.37 -32.97 -7.59
N ALA A 118 -3.73 -33.98 -8.18
CA ALA A 118 -2.27 -34.12 -8.18
C ALA A 118 -1.55 -32.91 -8.82
N ARG A 119 -2.07 -32.37 -9.93
CA ARG A 119 -1.45 -31.21 -10.61
C ARG A 119 -1.59 -29.93 -9.79
N ALA A 120 -2.71 -29.78 -9.07
CA ALA A 120 -2.91 -28.66 -8.16
C ALA A 120 -1.94 -28.70 -6.97
N VAL A 121 -1.70 -29.88 -6.39
CA VAL A 121 -0.70 -30.04 -5.31
C VAL A 121 0.71 -29.73 -5.83
N VAL A 122 1.08 -30.24 -7.01
CA VAL A 122 2.40 -29.97 -7.60
C VAL A 122 2.58 -28.48 -7.89
N ALA A 123 1.56 -27.81 -8.47
CA ALA A 123 1.62 -26.38 -8.70
C ALA A 123 1.72 -25.57 -7.40
N GLY A 124 1.01 -25.99 -6.35
CA GLY A 124 1.10 -25.38 -5.03
C GLY A 124 2.49 -25.55 -4.39
N LEU A 125 3.07 -26.75 -4.45
CA LEU A 125 4.43 -26.98 -3.96
C LEU A 125 5.47 -26.21 -4.79
N ALA A 126 5.35 -26.22 -6.11
CA ALA A 126 6.25 -25.49 -7.00
C ALA A 126 6.22 -23.98 -6.74
N SER A 127 5.03 -23.41 -6.55
CA SER A 127 4.89 -21.98 -6.21
C SER A 127 5.37 -21.67 -4.79
N ALA A 128 5.18 -22.57 -3.81
CA ALA A 128 5.74 -22.40 -2.48
C ALA A 128 7.27 -22.33 -2.53
N VAL A 129 7.90 -23.30 -3.19
CA VAL A 129 9.36 -23.33 -3.37
C VAL A 129 9.82 -22.10 -4.15
N ALA A 130 9.13 -21.73 -5.23
CA ALA A 130 9.48 -20.56 -6.02
C ALA A 130 9.45 -19.27 -5.18
N VAL A 131 8.45 -19.09 -4.31
CA VAL A 131 8.37 -17.91 -3.44
C VAL A 131 9.45 -17.93 -2.36
N VAL A 132 9.77 -19.08 -1.75
CA VAL A 132 10.89 -19.18 -0.81
C VAL A 132 12.19 -18.80 -1.49
N VAL A 133 12.48 -19.39 -2.66
CA VAL A 133 13.70 -19.10 -3.43
C VAL A 133 13.73 -17.64 -3.86
N LEU A 134 12.62 -17.10 -4.36
CA LEU A 134 12.51 -15.70 -4.75
C LEU A 134 12.86 -14.78 -3.57
N VAL A 135 12.25 -15.00 -2.40
CA VAL A 135 12.46 -14.17 -1.21
C VAL A 135 13.88 -14.31 -0.67
N SER A 136 14.46 -15.51 -0.69
CA SER A 136 15.82 -15.75 -0.20
C SER A 136 16.89 -15.22 -1.15
N VAL A 137 16.68 -15.29 -2.47
CA VAL A 137 17.67 -14.85 -3.47
C VAL A 137 17.57 -13.34 -3.74
N LEU A 138 16.35 -12.83 -3.92
CA LEU A 138 16.13 -11.41 -4.21
C LEU A 138 16.04 -10.56 -2.95
N GLY A 139 15.90 -11.15 -1.76
CA GLY A 139 15.85 -10.41 -0.51
C GLY A 139 17.09 -9.55 -0.25
N GLU A 140 18.25 -9.94 -0.79
CA GLU A 140 19.50 -9.19 -0.66
C GLU A 140 19.72 -8.17 -1.79
N ALA A 141 18.89 -8.20 -2.85
CA ALA A 141 19.06 -7.38 -4.05
C ALA A 141 18.51 -5.94 -3.90
N GLY A 142 18.31 -5.46 -2.67
CA GLY A 142 17.88 -4.09 -2.36
C GLY A 142 16.59 -3.69 -3.08
N TYR A 143 16.63 -2.55 -3.79
CA TYR A 143 15.47 -1.96 -4.47
C TYR A 143 14.76 -2.90 -5.45
N PHE A 144 15.52 -3.51 -6.37
CA PHE A 144 14.95 -4.41 -7.38
C PHE A 144 14.39 -5.69 -6.75
N GLY A 145 15.04 -6.17 -5.69
CA GLY A 145 14.56 -7.32 -4.93
C GLY A 145 13.22 -7.06 -4.27
N GLY A 146 13.11 -5.95 -3.53
CA GLY A 146 11.86 -5.52 -2.90
C GLY A 146 10.74 -5.26 -3.92
N LEU A 147 11.06 -4.68 -5.08
CA LEU A 147 10.10 -4.43 -6.15
C LEU A 147 9.52 -5.74 -6.72
N VAL A 148 10.38 -6.70 -7.07
CA VAL A 148 9.93 -7.99 -7.62
C VAL A 148 9.14 -8.78 -6.59
N ILE A 149 9.63 -8.85 -5.35
CA ILE A 149 8.94 -9.58 -4.27
C ILE A 149 7.60 -8.92 -3.95
N GLY A 150 7.52 -7.59 -3.90
CA GLY A 150 6.27 -6.85 -3.69
C GLY A 150 5.24 -7.07 -4.80
N LEU A 151 5.68 -7.13 -6.07
CA LEU A 151 4.82 -7.45 -7.21
C LEU A 151 4.29 -8.89 -7.14
N VAL A 152 5.16 -9.86 -6.87
CA VAL A 152 4.76 -11.26 -6.70
C VAL A 152 3.79 -11.41 -5.53
N ALA A 153 4.06 -10.77 -4.39
CA ALA A 153 3.17 -10.76 -3.25
C ALA A 153 1.81 -10.14 -3.61
N SER A 154 1.77 -9.08 -4.41
CA SER A 154 0.53 -8.45 -4.87
C SER A 154 -0.32 -9.40 -5.71
N VAL A 155 0.31 -10.14 -6.63
CA VAL A 155 -0.37 -11.14 -7.45
C VAL A 155 -0.92 -12.27 -6.59
N VAL A 156 -0.12 -12.79 -5.66
CA VAL A 156 -0.53 -13.87 -4.75
C VAL A 156 -1.69 -13.42 -3.86
N VAL A 157 -1.59 -12.24 -3.24
CA VAL A 157 -2.65 -11.70 -2.38
C VAL A 157 -3.92 -11.45 -3.20
N GLY A 158 -3.83 -10.84 -4.38
CA GLY A 158 -4.99 -10.63 -5.25
C GLY A 158 -5.68 -11.93 -5.65
N LEU A 159 -4.89 -12.95 -6.00
CA LEU A 159 -5.39 -14.28 -6.32
C LEU A 159 -6.06 -14.96 -5.12
N ALA A 160 -5.45 -14.85 -3.94
CA ALA A 160 -6.03 -15.36 -2.70
C ALA A 160 -7.40 -14.72 -2.42
N ILE A 161 -7.50 -13.40 -2.58
CA ILE A 161 -8.74 -12.65 -2.35
C ILE A 161 -9.82 -13.06 -3.35
N ASP A 162 -9.49 -13.19 -4.63
CA ASP A 162 -10.47 -13.64 -5.64
C ASP A 162 -11.00 -15.05 -5.30
N LEU A 163 -10.11 -15.96 -4.92
CA LEU A 163 -10.47 -17.36 -4.68
C LEU A 163 -11.25 -17.56 -3.37
N ILE A 164 -10.77 -16.98 -2.28
CA ILE A 164 -11.28 -17.26 -0.94
C ILE A 164 -12.53 -16.42 -0.64
N VAL A 165 -12.54 -15.16 -1.08
CA VAL A 165 -13.59 -14.19 -0.73
C VAL A 165 -14.49 -13.94 -1.92
N VAL A 166 -13.96 -13.41 -3.02
CA VAL A 166 -14.81 -12.93 -4.12
C VAL A 166 -15.64 -14.07 -4.70
N ARG A 167 -15.01 -15.19 -5.08
CA ARG A 167 -15.69 -16.37 -5.64
C ARG A 167 -16.73 -16.94 -4.70
N ARG A 168 -16.42 -17.02 -3.40
CA ARG A 168 -17.34 -17.54 -2.39
C ARG A 168 -18.63 -16.71 -2.30
N PHE A 169 -18.55 -15.40 -2.51
CA PHE A 169 -19.69 -14.48 -2.42
C PHE A 169 -20.24 -14.01 -3.79
N ARG A 170 -19.89 -14.69 -4.90
CA ARG A 170 -20.35 -14.28 -6.25
C ARG A 170 -21.87 -14.38 -6.44
N GLU A 171 -22.52 -15.34 -5.78
CA GLU A 171 -23.97 -15.54 -5.86
C GLU A 171 -24.74 -14.60 -4.90
N ALA A 172 -24.02 -13.95 -3.97
CA ALA A 172 -24.64 -13.03 -3.01
C ALA A 172 -24.93 -11.66 -3.66
N PRO A 173 -25.89 -10.88 -3.13
CA PRO A 173 -26.14 -9.51 -3.58
C PRO A 173 -24.86 -8.66 -3.52
N ARG A 174 -24.67 -7.77 -4.50
CA ARG A 174 -23.44 -6.96 -4.66
C ARG A 174 -23.04 -6.17 -3.41
N LEU A 175 -24.00 -5.75 -2.58
CA LEU A 175 -23.76 -5.09 -1.29
C LEU A 175 -23.00 -5.99 -0.30
N VAL A 176 -23.30 -7.29 -0.26
CA VAL A 176 -22.65 -8.25 0.65
C VAL A 176 -21.17 -8.39 0.32
N LEU A 177 -20.83 -8.46 -0.98
CA LEU A 177 -19.43 -8.50 -1.42
C LEU A 177 -18.67 -7.24 -0.99
N THR A 178 -19.29 -6.05 -1.09
CA THR A 178 -18.63 -4.81 -0.66
C THR A 178 -18.31 -4.81 0.83
N VAL A 179 -19.25 -5.20 1.69
CA VAL A 179 -19.03 -5.29 3.15
C VAL A 179 -17.98 -6.34 3.47
N ALA A 180 -18.02 -7.50 2.83
CA ALA A 180 -17.02 -8.54 3.00
C ALA A 180 -15.62 -8.03 2.62
N THR A 181 -15.50 -7.29 1.52
CA THR A 181 -14.22 -6.70 1.14
C THR A 181 -13.77 -5.59 2.09
N ILE A 182 -14.69 -4.81 2.69
CA ILE A 182 -14.33 -3.81 3.72
C ILE A 182 -13.69 -4.50 4.92
N GLY A 183 -14.29 -5.59 5.43
CA GLY A 183 -13.70 -6.36 6.52
C GLY A 183 -12.32 -6.93 6.16
N LEU A 184 -12.18 -7.46 4.96
CA LEU A 184 -10.90 -7.99 4.46
C LEU A 184 -9.83 -6.91 4.32
N ALA A 185 -10.19 -5.74 3.81
CA ALA A 185 -9.30 -4.59 3.70
C ALA A 185 -8.72 -4.18 5.06
N GLN A 186 -9.57 -4.14 6.10
CA GLN A 186 -9.12 -3.82 7.45
C GLN A 186 -8.19 -4.92 8.00
N PHE A 187 -8.50 -6.19 7.74
CA PHE A 187 -7.61 -7.29 8.11
C PHE A 187 -6.24 -7.17 7.44
N LEU A 188 -6.18 -6.85 6.14
CA LEU A 188 -4.93 -6.66 5.41
C LEU A 188 -4.18 -5.40 5.84
N ALA A 189 -4.90 -4.32 6.12
CA ALA A 189 -4.32 -3.09 6.64
C ALA A 189 -3.67 -3.34 8.01
N VAL A 190 -4.36 -4.03 8.92
CA VAL A 190 -3.78 -4.47 10.20
C VAL A 190 -2.58 -5.39 9.94
N GLY A 191 -2.72 -6.38 9.06
CA GLY A 191 -1.62 -7.27 8.67
C GLY A 191 -0.38 -6.51 8.19
N SER A 192 -0.57 -5.41 7.45
CA SER A 192 0.53 -4.55 7.00
C SER A 192 1.29 -3.88 8.14
N LEU A 193 0.61 -3.56 9.25
CA LEU A 193 1.24 -3.00 10.46
C LEU A 193 2.05 -4.04 11.23
N LEU A 194 1.77 -5.33 11.05
CA LEU A 194 2.53 -6.41 11.68
C LEU A 194 3.79 -6.80 10.89
N ILE A 195 3.94 -6.36 9.64
CA ILE A 195 5.11 -6.67 8.80
C ILE A 195 6.46 -6.29 9.43
N PRO A 196 6.68 -5.08 9.99
CA PRO A 196 7.97 -4.75 10.63
C PRO A 196 8.36 -5.76 11.72
N ARG A 197 7.37 -6.29 12.45
CA ARG A 197 7.63 -7.27 13.51
C ARG A 197 8.20 -8.58 12.98
N LEU A 198 8.02 -8.91 11.70
CA LEU A 198 8.62 -10.10 11.08
C LEU A 198 10.15 -10.02 11.01
N TRP A 199 10.72 -8.80 11.02
CA TRP A 199 12.17 -8.56 11.08
C TRP A 199 12.68 -8.25 12.49
N GLY A 200 11.82 -8.33 13.52
CA GLY A 200 12.18 -8.00 14.90
C GLY A 200 12.38 -6.51 15.17
N SER A 201 12.16 -5.64 14.18
CA SER A 201 12.18 -4.18 14.31
C SER A 201 10.78 -3.64 14.63
N GLY A 202 10.70 -2.65 15.52
CA GLY A 202 9.44 -2.01 15.92
C GLY A 202 8.89 -1.02 14.90
N GLU A 203 9.71 -0.62 13.92
CA GLU A 203 9.40 0.45 12.96
C GLU A 203 9.84 0.03 11.56
N LEU A 204 9.00 0.29 10.55
CA LEU A 204 9.34 0.11 9.14
C LEU A 204 10.31 1.20 8.65
N VAL A 205 10.48 2.31 9.38
CA VAL A 205 11.39 3.40 9.01
C VAL A 205 12.68 3.24 9.81
N ALA A 206 13.77 2.81 9.17
CA ALA A 206 15.08 2.91 9.79
C ALA A 206 15.47 4.41 9.82
N PRO A 207 15.71 5.02 11.00
CA PRO A 207 15.98 6.47 11.09
C PRO A 207 17.23 6.95 10.35
N ASN A 208 18.07 6.03 9.84
CA ASN A 208 19.42 6.31 9.37
C ASN A 208 19.85 5.52 8.12
N LYS A 209 18.91 4.97 7.33
CA LYS A 209 19.22 4.44 6.00
C LYS A 209 18.59 5.36 4.94
N PRO A 210 19.37 6.23 4.26
CA PRO A 210 18.83 7.06 3.19
C PRO A 210 18.21 6.17 2.10
N PHE A 211 17.16 6.69 1.45
CA PHE A 211 16.47 5.99 0.37
C PHE A 211 17.37 5.98 -0.86
N GLN A 212 18.28 5.02 -0.93
CA GLN A 212 19.23 4.90 -2.04
C GLN A 212 18.51 4.24 -3.22
N MET A 213 17.92 5.08 -4.09
CA MET A 213 17.40 4.63 -5.37
C MET A 213 18.55 4.46 -6.39
N PRO A 214 18.49 3.43 -7.25
CA PRO A 214 19.50 3.24 -8.27
C PRO A 214 19.44 4.36 -9.32
N GLY A 215 20.40 5.28 -9.26
CA GLY A 215 20.65 6.32 -10.26
C GLY A 215 21.04 7.66 -9.65
N SER A 216 22.22 8.17 -10.00
CA SER A 216 22.69 9.50 -9.59
C SER A 216 22.30 10.53 -10.66
N PHE A 217 21.06 11.04 -10.65
CA PHE A 217 20.79 12.28 -11.38
C PHE A 217 20.90 13.45 -10.43
N GLU A 218 21.74 14.39 -10.83
CA GLU A 218 21.93 15.66 -10.16
C GLU A 218 21.35 16.73 -11.08
N PHE A 219 20.44 17.54 -10.54
CA PHE A 219 19.87 18.65 -11.26
C PHE A 219 20.03 19.93 -10.45
N ASP A 220 20.66 20.93 -11.08
CA ASP A 220 20.92 22.22 -10.45
C ASP A 220 19.85 23.23 -10.84
N ILE A 221 19.23 23.85 -9.83
CA ILE A 221 18.40 25.05 -10.01
C ILE A 221 18.99 26.17 -9.16
N GLY A 222 19.77 27.05 -9.77
CA GLY A 222 20.42 28.15 -9.06
C GLY A 222 21.55 27.65 -8.16
N THR A 223 21.47 27.88 -6.85
CA THR A 223 22.48 27.46 -5.86
C THR A 223 22.08 26.21 -5.07
N THR A 224 20.97 25.57 -5.42
CA THR A 224 20.48 24.36 -4.75
C THR A 224 20.68 23.17 -5.67
N VAL A 225 21.50 22.23 -5.22
CA VAL A 225 21.79 20.96 -5.91
C VAL A 225 20.77 19.94 -5.44
N PHE A 226 19.99 19.38 -6.36
CA PHE A 226 19.06 18.30 -6.07
C PHE A 226 19.72 16.97 -6.44
N HIS A 227 20.04 16.17 -5.43
CA HIS A 227 20.56 14.81 -5.60
C HIS A 227 19.41 13.81 -5.52
N LEU A 228 19.46 12.75 -6.32
CA LEU A 228 18.56 11.61 -6.22
C LEU A 228 18.90 10.69 -5.02
N ASP A 229 19.94 11.00 -4.26
CA ASP A 229 20.58 10.08 -3.32
C ASP A 229 20.13 10.29 -1.85
N GLU A 230 19.24 11.27 -1.59
CA GLU A 230 18.72 11.63 -0.24
C GLU A 230 17.21 11.43 -0.06
#